data_AF-A0A8S9ZSV7-F1
#
_entry.id   AF-A0A8S9ZSV7-F1
#
_cell.length_a   1.000
_cell.length_b   1.000
_cell.length_c   1.000
_cell.angle_alpha   90.00
_cell.angle_beta   90.00
_cell.angle_gamma   90.00
#
_symmetry.space_group_name_H-M   'P 1'
#
loop_
_entity.id
_entity.type
_entity.pdbx_description
1 polymer ?
#
loop_
_entity_poly.entity_id
_entity_poly.type
_entity_poly.pdbx_seq_one_letter_code
_entity_poly.pdbx_strand_id
1 'polypeptide(L)' 'MSIEHYFSIEEVKLHKYPDDIWLIKDGKVYNLTSYYKSHPGGNAMLKYAGKDVSFAINEIVAHQFSREFI' A
#
# COMPACT_ATOMS: atom_id res chain seq x y z
N MET A 1 -1.50 21.99 -14.79
CA MET A 1 -0.44 21.87 -13.76
C MET A 1 -0.88 20.77 -12.81
N SER A 2 -0.08 19.73 -12.66
CA SER A 2 -0.34 18.68 -11.66
C SER A 2 0.07 19.22 -10.30
N ILE A 3 -0.80 19.12 -9.29
CA ILE A 3 -0.43 19.43 -7.91
C ILE A 3 0.19 18.17 -7.34
N GLU A 4 1.48 18.22 -6.99
CA GLU A 4 2.12 17.14 -6.24
C GLU A 4 1.90 17.36 -4.75
N HIS A 5 1.49 16.29 -4.06
CA HIS A 5 1.37 16.27 -2.61
C HIS A 5 2.50 15.40 -2.04
N TYR A 6 3.23 15.96 -1.08
CA TYR A 6 4.29 15.26 -0.36
C TYR A 6 3.80 14.90 1.04
N PHE A 7 4.13 13.69 1.48
CA PHE A 7 3.75 13.17 2.79
C PHE A 7 5.01 12.75 3.55
N SER A 8 5.00 12.95 4.87
CA SER A 8 6.07 12.39 5.72
C SER A 8 5.86 10.89 5.94
N ILE A 9 6.94 10.17 6.25
CA ILE A 9 6.83 8.75 6.62
C ILE A 9 5.99 8.60 7.91
N GLU A 10 6.12 9.55 8.83
CA GLU A 10 5.39 9.61 10.09
C GLU A 10 3.88 9.73 9.87
N GLU A 11 3.47 10.55 8.89
CA GLU A 11 2.08 10.70 8.48
C GLU A 11 1.54 9.40 7.88
N VAL A 12 2.25 8.80 6.92
CA VAL A 12 1.81 7.54 6.28
C VAL A 12 1.61 6.41 7.31
N LYS A 13 2.44 6.34 8.36
CA LYS A 13 2.33 5.34 9.44
C LYS A 13 1.02 5.42 10.25
N LEU A 14 0.28 6.53 10.18
CA LEU A 14 -1.00 6.69 10.87
C LEU A 14 -2.14 5.95 10.14
N HIS A 15 -2.02 5.79 8.82
CA HIS A 15 -3.01 5.18 7.94
C HIS A 15 -2.86 3.65 7.88
N LYS A 16 -3.19 2.98 8.98
CA LYS A 16 -2.94 1.55 9.22
C LYS A 16 -4.17 0.73 9.65
N TYR A 17 -5.38 1.21 9.39
CA TYR A 17 -6.63 0.61 9.84
C TYR A 17 -7.47 0.10 8.66
N PRO A 18 -8.37 -0.88 8.84
CA PRO A 18 -9.18 -1.43 7.73
C PRO A 18 -9.98 -0.42 6.91
N ASP A 19 -10.33 0.72 7.51
CA ASP A 19 -11.06 1.84 6.92
C ASP A 19 -10.15 3.04 6.59
N ASP A 20 -8.83 2.89 6.75
CA ASP A 20 -7.81 3.89 6.43
C ASP A 20 -6.43 3.22 6.22
N ILE A 21 -6.14 2.81 4.97
CA ILE A 21 -4.92 2.07 4.61
C ILE A 21 -4.12 2.84 3.57
N TRP A 22 -2.93 3.29 3.94
CA TRP A 22 -1.97 3.82 2.97
C TRP A 22 -0.70 2.96 2.95
N LEU A 23 0.01 2.94 1.82
CA LEU A 23 1.28 2.26 1.64
C LEU A 23 2.26 3.13 0.85
N ILE A 24 3.55 2.86 1.00
CA ILE A 24 4.60 3.42 0.15
C ILE A 24 5.10 2.34 -0.81
N LYS A 25 5.15 2.63 -2.12
CA LYS A 25 5.79 1.79 -3.13
C LYS A 25 6.60 2.67 -4.06
N ASP A 26 7.90 2.36 -4.18
CA ASP A 26 8.86 3.08 -5.03
C ASP A 26 8.84 4.61 -4.78
N GLY A 27 8.76 5.01 -3.51
CA GLY A 27 8.73 6.41 -3.09
C GLY A 27 7.39 7.13 -3.29
N LYS A 28 6.35 6.44 -3.78
CA LYS A 28 5.00 7.00 -3.96
C LYS A 28 4.05 6.49 -2.88
N VAL A 29 3.15 7.37 -2.45
CA VAL A 29 2.10 7.04 -1.47
C VAL A 29 0.82 6.62 -2.18
N TYR A 30 0.27 5.48 -1.77
CA TYR A 30 -0.96 4.92 -2.30
C TYR A 30 -2.00 4.80 -1.20
N ASN A 31 -3.15 5.44 -1.38
CA ASN A 31 -4.33 5.19 -0.56
C ASN A 31 -5.08 3.97 -1.11
N LEU A 32 -5.08 2.88 -0.35
CA LEU A 32 -5.70 1.61 -0.71
C LEU A 32 -6.98 1.32 0.07
N THR A 33 -7.50 2.31 0.80
CA THR A 33 -8.69 2.17 1.64
C THR A 33 -9.88 1.58 0.88
N SER A 34 -10.17 2.08 -0.32
CA SER A 34 -11.26 1.57 -1.16
C SER A 34 -10.96 0.19 -1.77
N TYR A 35 -9.68 -0.14 -1.96
CA TYR A 35 -9.24 -1.40 -2.55
C TYR A 35 -9.18 -2.55 -1.53
N TYR A 36 -9.05 -2.25 -0.24
CA TYR A 36 -8.85 -3.25 0.82
C TYR A 36 -9.80 -4.45 0.74
N LYS A 37 -11.10 -4.22 0.52
CA LYS A 37 -12.10 -5.31 0.42
C LYS A 37 -11.95 -6.18 -0.83
N SER A 38 -11.30 -5.68 -1.87
CA SER A 38 -11.06 -6.37 -3.12
C SER A 38 -9.68 -7.04 -3.18
N HIS A 39 -8.84 -6.84 -2.15
CA HIS A 39 -7.51 -7.44 -2.09
C HIS A 39 -7.61 -8.97 -1.97
N PRO A 40 -7.08 -9.76 -2.94
CA PRO A 40 -7.18 -11.23 -2.91
C PRO A 40 -6.50 -11.86 -1.69
N GLY A 41 -5.46 -11.23 -1.14
CA GLY A 41 -4.80 -11.65 0.10
C GLY A 41 -5.57 -11.30 1.38
N GLY A 42 -6.73 -10.65 1.25
CA GLY A 42 -7.59 -10.24 2.37
C GLY A 42 -6.84 -9.46 3.43
N ASN A 43 -7.01 -9.88 4.69
CA ASN A 43 -6.41 -9.25 5.87
C ASN A 43 -4.87 -9.25 5.90
N ALA A 44 -4.21 -9.99 5.00
CA ALA A 44 -2.74 -9.96 4.90
C ALA A 44 -2.21 -8.54 4.61
N MET A 45 -2.98 -7.69 3.91
CA MET A 45 -2.63 -6.30 3.66
C MET A 45 -2.40 -5.49 4.94
N LEU A 46 -3.20 -5.74 5.99
CA LEU A 46 -3.11 -5.00 7.25
C LEU A 46 -1.76 -5.16 7.94
N LYS A 47 -1.02 -6.24 7.67
CA LYS A 47 0.35 -6.42 8.17
C LYS A 47 1.32 -5.37 7.64
N TYR A 48 0.99 -4.77 6.49
CA TYR A 48 1.82 -3.81 5.77
C TYR A 48 1.23 -2.40 5.74
N ALA A 49 0.00 -2.19 6.21
CA ALA A 49 -0.63 -0.89 6.25
C ALA A 49 0.24 0.14 7.01
N GLY A 50 0.38 1.34 6.42
CA GLY A 50 1.25 2.42 6.90
C GLY A 50 2.75 2.17 6.70
N LYS A 51 3.16 1.26 5.80
CA LYS A 51 4.57 0.90 5.57
C LYS A 51 5.00 1.03 4.12
N ASP A 52 6.31 1.04 3.93
CA ASP A 52 6.95 0.84 2.64
C ASP A 52 6.96 -0.66 2.28
N VAL A 53 6.38 -0.97 1.14
CA VAL A 53 6.24 -2.34 0.61
C VAL A 53 7.07 -2.58 -0.65
N SER A 54 7.91 -1.63 -1.06
CA SER A 54 8.69 -1.68 -2.32
C SER A 54 9.48 -2.98 -2.46
N PHE A 55 10.04 -3.48 -1.35
CA PHE A 55 10.74 -4.77 -1.32
C PHE A 55 9.82 -5.93 -0.93
N ALA A 56 9.02 -5.77 0.12
CA ALA A 56 8.21 -6.84 0.68
C ALA A 56 7.18 -7.41 -0.32
N ILE A 57 6.68 -6.58 -1.23
CA ILE A 57 5.70 -7.01 -2.22
C ILE A 57 6.27 -8.01 -3.23
N ASN A 58 7.57 -7.95 -3.51
CA ASN A 58 8.26 -8.83 -4.48
C ASN A 58 8.51 -10.25 -3.93
N GLU A 59 8.58 -10.37 -2.59
CA GLU A 59 8.78 -11.63 -1.88
C GLU A 59 7.47 -12.42 -1.68
N ILE A 60 6.32 -11.79 -1.95
CA ILE A 60 5.02 -12.44 -1.86
C ILE A 60 4.72 -13.10 -3.21
N VAL A 61 4.81 -14.44 -3.26
CA VAL A 61 4.57 -15.24 -4.48
C VAL A 61 3.24 -14.89 -5.16
N ALA A 62 2.18 -14.63 -4.39
CA ALA A 62 0.88 -14.23 -4.94
C ALA A 62 0.92 -12.90 -5.72
N HIS A 63 1.85 -11.99 -5.41
CA HIS A 63 2.03 -10.73 -6.12
C HIS A 63 2.95 -10.84 -7.33
N GLN A 64 3.69 -11.95 -7.49
CA GLN A 64 4.52 -12.18 -8.68
C GLN A 64 3.69 -12.44 -9.94
N PHE A 65 2.47 -12.99 -9.77
CA PHE A 65 1.51 -13.26 -10.85
C PHE A 65 0.69 -12.03 -11.24
N SER A 66 0.62 -11.01 -10.37
CA SER A 66 -0.15 -9.78 -10.59
C SER A 66 0.72 -8.55 -10.86
N ARG A 67 1.99 -8.74 -11.23
CA ARG A 67 2.95 -7.65 -11.54
C ARG A 67 2.45 -6.65 -12.60
N GLU A 68 1.47 -7.03 -13.42
CA GLU A 68 0.84 -6.15 -14.41
C GLU A 68 -0.26 -5.23 -13.84
N PHE A 69 -0.65 -5.41 -12.58
CA PHE A 69 -1.82 -4.74 -11.97
C PHE A 69 -1.50 -3.93 -10.70
N ILE A 70 -0.22 -3.72 -10.34
CA ILE A 70 0.22 -2.99 -9.13
C ILE A 70 1.29 -1.94 -9.44
#